data_AF-H0BVT5-F1
#
_entry.id   AF-H0BVT5-F1
#
_cell.length_a   1.000
_cell.length_b   1.000
_cell.length_c   1.000
_cell.angle_alpha   90.00
_cell.angle_beta   90.00
_cell.angle_gamma   90.00
#
_symmetry.space_group_name_H-M   'P 1'
#
loop_
_entity.id
_entity.type
_entity.pdbx_description
1 polymer ?
#
loop_
_entity_poly.entity_id
_entity_poly.type
_entity_poly.pdbx_seq_one_letter_code
_entity_poly.pdbx_strand_id
1 'polypeptide(L)' 'MSIQAINVRNQFKGKVREIIRGDVVSEVDVETPWGVVTSVITTRSVD' A
#
# COMPACT_ATOMS: atom_id res chain seq x y z
N MET A 1 2.92 13.50 -11.85
CA MET A 1 4.04 12.55 -11.75
C MET A 1 3.47 11.17 -12.06
N SER A 2 3.72 10.65 -13.26
CA SER A 2 3.08 9.43 -13.78
C SER A 2 3.98 8.22 -13.54
N ILE A 3 3.39 7.17 -12.96
CA ILE A 3 4.02 5.84 -12.88
C ILE A 3 4.20 5.35 -14.33
N GLN A 4 5.45 5.17 -14.77
CA GLN A 4 5.76 4.77 -16.15
C GLN A 4 5.71 3.24 -16.38
N ALA A 5 5.74 2.39 -15.33
CA ALA A 5 5.10 1.06 -15.22
C ALA A 5 5.69 0.17 -14.08
N ILE A 6 4.81 -0.46 -13.27
CA ILE A 6 4.96 -1.81 -12.66
C ILE A 6 3.55 -2.45 -12.79
N ASN A 7 3.38 -3.58 -13.49
CA ASN A 7 2.03 -4.11 -13.79
C ASN A 7 1.59 -5.25 -12.86
N VAL A 8 0.50 -5.02 -12.11
CA VAL A 8 -0.48 -6.05 -11.69
C VAL A 8 -1.90 -5.49 -11.83
N ARG A 9 -2.24 -4.91 -13.01
CA ARG A 9 -3.52 -4.35 -13.53
C ARG A 9 -4.49 -3.55 -12.64
N ASN A 10 -4.58 -3.76 -11.33
CA ASN A 10 -5.39 -3.03 -10.38
C ASN A 10 -4.50 -2.04 -9.61
N GLN A 11 -4.54 -0.77 -10.03
CA GLN A 11 -3.84 0.32 -9.34
C GLN A 11 -4.85 1.19 -8.61
N PHE A 12 -4.74 1.24 -7.29
CA PHE A 12 -5.54 2.14 -6.45
C PHE A 12 -4.70 3.34 -6.04
N LYS A 13 -5.14 4.55 -6.42
CA LYS A 13 -4.50 5.79 -5.97
C LYS A 13 -5.09 6.22 -4.63
N GLY A 14 -4.23 6.49 -3.67
CA GLY A 14 -4.64 6.95 -2.35
C GLY A 14 -3.48 7.51 -1.53
N LYS A 15 -3.75 7.83 -0.27
CA LYS A 15 -2.77 8.28 0.71
C LYS A 15 -2.58 7.17 1.74
N VAL A 16 -1.34 6.87 2.11
CA VAL A 16 -1.07 5.96 3.23
C VAL A 16 -1.63 6.60 4.51
N ARG A 17 -2.59 5.93 5.13
CA ARG A 17 -3.24 6.35 6.36
C ARG A 17 -2.42 5.88 7.57
N GLU A 18 -2.04 4.60 7.57
CA GLU A 18 -1.29 3.95 8.64
C GLU A 18 -0.48 2.77 8.10
N ILE A 19 0.61 2.44 8.78
CA ILE A 19 1.40 1.23 8.55
C ILE A 19 1.47 0.47 9.87
N ILE A 20 0.89 -0.72 9.91
CA ILE A 20 0.94 -1.62 11.07
C ILE A 20 2.12 -2.56 10.84
N ARG A 21 3.22 -2.34 11.57
CA ARG A 21 4.43 -3.16 11.43
C ARG A 21 4.28 -4.47 12.19
N GLY A 22 4.50 -5.58 11.50
CA GLY A 22 4.73 -6.89 12.10
C GLY A 22 6.17 -7.36 11.87
N ASP A 23 6.53 -8.50 12.47
CA ASP A 23 7.91 -8.99 12.45
C ASP A 23 8.40 -9.45 11.06
N VAL A 24 7.49 -9.92 10.21
CA VAL A 24 7.81 -10.43 8.85
C VAL A 24 7.06 -9.66 7.76
N VAL A 25 5.81 -9.31 8.04
CA VAL A 25 4.94 -8.54 7.15
C VAL A 25 4.35 -7.35 7.89
N SER A 26 4.08 -6.29 7.14
CA SER A 26 3.41 -5.09 7.60
C SER A 26 2.14 -4.87 6.78
N GLU A 27 1.10 -4.38 7.46
CA GLU A 27 -0.13 -3.93 6.82
C GLU A 27 0.00 -2.45 6.48
N VAL A 28 -0.44 -2.07 5.28
CA VAL A 28 -0.46 -0.70 4.80
C VAL A 28 -1.91 -0.37 4.46
N ASP A 29 -2.49 0.50 5.26
CA ASP A 29 -3.83 1.04 5.02
C ASP A 29 -3.73 2.27 4.11
N VAL A 30 -4.37 2.19 2.96
CA VAL A 30 -4.39 3.26 1.96
C VAL A 30 -5.80 3.84 1.89
N GLU A 31 -5.93 5.12 2.23
CA GLU A 31 -7.16 5.87 2.07
C GLU A 31 -7.33 6.27 0.60
N THR A 32 -8.42 5.79 -0.01
CA THR A 32 -8.81 6.10 -1.40
C THR A 32 -10.20 6.76 -1.42
N PRO A 33 -10.61 7.40 -2.53
CA PRO A 33 -11.97 7.95 -2.66
C PRO A 33 -13.10 6.92 -2.52
N TRP A 34 -12.79 5.63 -2.65
CA TRP A 34 -13.76 4.53 -2.58
C TRP A 34 -13.74 3.80 -1.22
N GLY A 35 -12.94 4.27 -0.27
CA GLY A 35 -12.74 3.66 1.04
C GLY A 35 -11.29 3.29 1.31
N VAL A 36 -11.07 2.58 2.43
CA VAL A 36 -9.74 2.11 2.85
C VAL A 36 -9.43 0.79 2.16
N VAL A 37 -8.24 0.70 1.56
CA VAL A 37 -7.69 -0.53 1.00
C VAL A 37 -6.49 -0.96 1.83
N THR A 38 -6.52 -2.17 2.36
CA THR A 38 -5.43 -2.75 3.16
C THR A 38 -4.56 -3.64 2.28
N SER A 39 -3.25 -3.41 2.32
CA SER A 39 -2.24 -4.24 1.64
C SER A 39 -1.32 -4.88 2.65
N VAL A 40 -0.90 -6.13 2.41
CA VAL A 40 0.11 -6.82 3.23
C VAL A 40 1.39 -6.94 2.41
N ILE A 41 2.47 -6.32 2.90
CA ILE A 41 3.79 -6.34 2.26
C ILE A 41 4.86 -6.71 3.26
N THR A 42 6.05 -7.11 2.80
CA THR A 42 7.15 -7.44 3.71
C THR A 42 7.58 -6.23 4.53
N THR A 43 7.90 -6.43 5.82
CA THR A 43 8.31 -5.34 6.72
C THR A 43 9.51 -4.57 6.17
N ARG A 44 10.46 -5.27 5.52
CA ARG A 44 11.61 -4.66 4.83
C ARG A 44 11.26 -3.63 3.74
N SER A 45 10.02 -3.62 3.26
CA SER A 45 9.56 -2.71 2.19
C SER A 45 8.94 -1.43 2.72
N VAL A 46 8.66 -1.36 4.03
CA VAL A 46 8.10 -0.17 4.70
C VAL A 46 9.10 0.51 5.65
N ASP A 47 10.30 -0.03 5.75
CA ASP A 47 11.46 0.56 6.44
C ASP A 47 12.40 1.22 5.42
#